data_AF-A0A1Z9M8U8-F1
#
_entry.id   AF-A0A1Z9M8U8-F1
#
_cell.length_a   1.000
_cell.length_b   1.000
_cell.length_c   1.000
_cell.angle_alpha   90.00
_cell.angle_beta   90.00
_cell.angle_gamma   90.00
#
_symmetry.space_group_name_H-M   'P 1'
#
loop_
_entity.id
_entity.type
_entity.pdbx_description
1 polymer ?
#
loop_
_entity_poly.entity_id
_entity_poly.type
_entity_poly.pdbx_seq_one_letter_code
_entity_poly.pdbx_strand_id
1 'polypeptide(L)' 'MIITPNKFAQIIEQSVKDRKSSYMDAILFYCEKNSIDPGTVKNLVNKTLKEKLAYEAQGLNMLKEKTAKLPI' A
#
# COMPACT_ATOMS: atom_id res chain seq x y z
N MET A 1 -16.40 -1.97 14.20
CA MET A 1 -16.54 -1.94 12.73
C MET A 1 -15.58 -2.98 12.16
N ILE A 2 -16.06 -4.02 11.47
CA ILE A 2 -15.19 -5.08 10.92
C ILE A 2 -14.62 -4.60 9.59
N ILE A 3 -13.31 -4.37 9.53
CA ILE A 3 -12.63 -4.04 8.28
C ILE A 3 -12.19 -5.36 7.64
N THR A 4 -12.77 -5.69 6.48
CA THR A 4 -12.32 -6.83 5.68
C THR A 4 -11.15 -6.41 4.77
N PRO A 5 -10.26 -7.34 4.38
CA PRO A 5 -9.13 -7.05 3.49
C PRO A 5 -9.55 -6.40 2.17
N ASN A 6 -10.70 -6.82 1.61
CA ASN A 6 -11.25 -6.23 0.39
C ASN A 6 -11.70 -4.78 0.60
N LYS A 7 -12.38 -4.50 1.73
CA LYS A 7 -12.80 -3.14 2.05
C LYS A 7 -11.60 -2.24 2.30
N PHE A 8 -10.59 -2.76 3.00
CA PHE A 8 -9.32 -2.06 3.22
C PHE A 8 -8.67 -1.68 1.89
N ALA A 9 -8.53 -2.62 0.96
CA ALA A 9 -7.96 -2.34 -0.36
C ALA A 9 -8.70 -1.22 -1.10
N GLN A 10 -10.05 -1.22 -1.09
CA GLN A 10 -10.83 -0.15 -1.72
C GLN A 10 -10.59 1.22 -1.07
N ILE A 11 -10.52 1.29 0.27
CA ILE A 11 -10.27 2.54 1.00
C ILE A 11 -8.90 3.10 0.64
N ILE A 12 -7.87 2.25 0.58
CA ILE A 12 -6.52 2.66 0.18
C ILE A 12 -6.52 3.14 -1.27
N GLU A 13 -7.12 2.40 -2.21
CA GLU A 13 -7.18 2.84 -3.62
C GLU A 13 -7.87 4.20 -3.78
N GLN A 14 -8.93 4.43 -3.00
CA GLN A 14 -9.65 5.70 -3.04
C GLN A 14 -8.82 6.83 -2.42
N SER A 15 -8.11 6.56 -1.33
CA SER A 15 -7.21 7.54 -0.68
C SER A 15 -6.05 7.93 -1.59
N VAL A 16 -5.46 6.96 -2.30
CA VAL A 16 -4.41 7.18 -3.32
C VAL A 16 -4.94 8.06 -4.44
N LYS A 17 -6.15 7.81 -4.95
CA LYS A 17 -6.76 8.62 -6.03
C LYS A 17 -7.10 10.03 -5.60
N ASP A 18 -7.68 10.19 -4.40
CA ASP A 18 -8.13 11.47 -3.87
C ASP A 18 -6.94 12.39 -3.55
N ARG A 19 -5.91 11.85 -2.88
CA ARG A 19 -4.73 12.61 -2.45
C ARG A 19 -3.59 12.61 -3.47
N LYS A 20 -3.68 11.81 -4.54
CA LYS A 20 -2.57 11.52 -5.45
C LYS A 20 -1.28 11.15 -4.71
N SER A 21 -1.42 10.43 -3.60
CA SER A 21 -0.32 9.96 -2.75
C SER A 21 -0.03 8.49 -3.00
N SER A 22 1.18 8.03 -2.71
CA SER A 22 1.54 6.62 -2.86
C SER A 22 0.74 5.70 -1.93
N TYR A 23 0.66 4.42 -2.29
CA TYR A 23 -0.02 3.42 -1.46
C TYR A 23 0.55 3.35 -0.02
N MET A 24 1.85 3.57 0.16
CA MET A 24 2.47 3.61 1.51
C MET A 24 1.91 4.75 2.36
N ASP A 25 1.87 5.96 1.82
CA ASP A 25 1.30 7.13 2.50
C ASP A 25 -0.19 6.94 2.80
N ALA A 26 -0.95 6.41 1.84
CA ALA A 26 -2.37 6.14 2.04
C ALA A 26 -2.61 5.14 3.18
N ILE A 27 -1.75 4.11 3.29
CA ILE A 27 -1.82 3.12 4.37
C ILE A 27 -1.48 3.77 5.72
N LEU A 28 -0.38 4.52 5.81
CA LEU A 28 0.04 5.19 7.05
C LEU A 28 -1.00 6.21 7.51
N PHE A 29 -1.56 6.98 6.57
CA PHE A 29 -2.63 7.93 6.86
C PHE A 29 -3.88 7.24 7.38
N TYR A 30 -4.26 6.10 6.79
CA TYR A 30 -5.39 5.32 7.28
C TYR A 30 -5.12 4.77 8.69
N CYS A 31 -3.91 4.28 8.95
CA CYS A 31 -3.48 3.83 10.27
C CYS A 31 -3.62 4.95 11.31
N GLU A 32 -3.10 6.14 11.00
CA GLU A 32 -3.14 7.29 11.90
C GLU A 32 -4.57 7.76 12.18
N LYS A 33 -5.40 7.89 11.13
CA LYS A 33 -6.81 8.30 11.21
C LYS A 33 -7.68 7.37 12.06
N ASN A 34 -7.41 6.07 12.00
CA ASN A 34 -8.21 5.05 12.68
C ASN A 34 -7.52 4.53 13.94
N SER A 35 -6.36 5.10 14.32
CA SER A 35 -5.51 4.61 15.41
C SER A 35 -5.22 3.11 15.32
N ILE A 36 -4.92 2.63 14.11
CA ILE A 36 -4.60 1.23 13.81
C ILE A 36 -3.08 1.09 13.76
N ASP A 37 -2.57 0.04 14.40
CA ASP A 37 -1.14 -0.26 14.35
C ASP A 37 -0.74 -0.80 12.96
N PRO A 38 0.30 -0.25 12.30
CA PRO A 38 0.73 -0.71 10.99
C PRO A 38 1.18 -2.18 10.95
N GLY A 39 1.59 -2.76 12.09
CA GLY A 39 1.84 -4.19 12.23
C GLY A 39 0.58 -5.04 12.08
N THR A 40 -0.57 -4.55 12.53
CA THR A 40 -1.87 -5.22 12.33
C THR A 40 -2.40 -5.08 10.90
N VAL A 41 -2.10 -3.97 10.23
CA VAL A 41 -2.50 -3.73 8.84
C VAL A 41 -1.86 -4.73 7.88
N LYS A 42 -0.69 -5.28 8.19
CA LYS A 42 -0.07 -6.36 7.40
C LYS A 42 -1.01 -7.54 7.14
N ASN A 43 -1.90 -7.86 8.09
CA ASN A 43 -2.89 -8.93 7.93
C ASN A 43 -4.10 -8.53 7.08
N LEU A 44 -4.34 -7.23 6.91
CA LEU A 44 -5.42 -6.66 6.08
C LEU A 44 -4.96 -6.37 4.64
N VAL A 45 -3.65 -6.23 4.42
CA VAL A 45 -3.05 -6.05 3.09
C VAL A 45 -3.08 -7.40 2.35
N ASN A 46 -4.00 -7.54 1.40
CA ASN A 46 -4.07 -8.73 0.54
C ASN A 46 -2.89 -8.81 -0.45
N LYS A 47 -2.71 -9.96 -1.10
CA LYS A 47 -1.63 -10.20 -2.07
C LYS A 47 -1.59 -9.12 -3.15
N THR A 48 -2.74 -8.77 -3.71
CA THR A 48 -2.87 -7.76 -4.77
C THR A 48 -2.38 -6.38 -4.34
N LEU A 49 -2.77 -5.92 -3.15
CA LEU A 49 -2.36 -4.61 -2.63
C LEU A 49 -0.86 -4.59 -2.32
N LYS A 50 -0.31 -5.71 -1.84
CA LYS A 50 1.13 -5.87 -1.62
C LYS A 50 1.95 -5.79 -2.92
N GLU A 51 1.46 -6.41 -3.99
CA GLU A 51 2.10 -6.32 -5.32
C GLU A 51 2.05 -4.90 -5.88
N LYS A 52 0.91 -4.20 -5.75
CA LYS A 52 0.79 -2.78 -6.11
C LYS A 52 1.75 -1.90 -5.32
N LEU A 53 1.85 -2.12 -4.01
CA LEU A 53 2.77 -1.39 -3.12
C LEU A 53 4.23 -1.60 -3.53
N ALA A 54 4.63 -2.85 -3.84
CA ALA A 54 5.97 -3.17 -4.26
C ALA A 54 6.30 -2.57 -5.64
N TYR A 55 5.35 -2.61 -6.58
CA TYR A 55 5.50 -2.01 -7.90
C TYR A 55 5.68 -0.49 -7.83
N GLU A 56 4.87 0.20 -7.01
CA GLU A 56 5.01 1.63 -6.76
C GLU A 56 6.33 1.98 -6.08
N ALA A 57 6.74 1.21 -5.08
CA ALA A 57 8.02 1.41 -4.39
C ALA A 57 9.24 1.20 -5.31
N GLN A 58 9.14 0.26 -6.27
CA GLN A 58 10.12 0.08 -7.34
C GLN A 58 10.14 1.28 -8.29
N GLY A 59 8.97 1.83 -8.64
CA GLY A 59 8.85 2.99 -9.53
C GLY A 59 9.39 4.29 -8.92
N LEU A 60 9.27 4.46 -7.60
CA LEU A 60 9.72 5.63 -6.86
C LEU A 60 11.23 5.62 -6.52
N ASN A 61 11.99 4.64 -7.03
CA ASN A 61 13.45 4.52 -6.84
C ASN A 61 13.86 4.45 -5.35
N MET A 62 12.93 4.06 -4.45
CA MET A 62 13.16 3.92 -3.00
C MET A 62 13.88 2.60 -2.63
N LEU A 63 13.97 1.65 -3.56
CA LEU A 63 14.75 0.44 -3.43
C LEU A 63 16.15 0.69 -4.01
N LYS A 64 17.18 0.76 -3.15
CA LYS A 64 18.58 0.97 -3.55
C LYS A 64 19.12 -0.12 -4.49
N GLU A 65 18.53 -1.30 -4.48
CA GLU A 65 18.79 -2.30 -5.50
C GLU A 65 17.83 -2.09 -6.67
N LYS A 66 18.37 -1.51 -7.74
CA LYS A 66 17.91 -1.82 -9.09
C LYS A 66 18.05 -3.33 -9.25
N THR A 67 17.06 -4.10 -8.83
CA THR A 67 16.93 -5.50 -9.27
C THR A 67 16.81 -5.40 -10.78
N ALA A 68 17.90 -5.66 -11.47
CA ALA A 68 17.98 -5.62 -12.92
C ALA A 68 16.82 -6.43 -13.45
N LYS A 69 15.82 -5.77 -14.04
CA LYS A 69 14.79 -6.47 -14.80
C LYS A 69 15.56 -7.14 -15.94
N LEU A 70 15.63 -8.47 -15.92
CA LEU A 70 16.07 -9.19 -17.12
C LEU A 70 15.16 -8.76 -18.27
N PRO A 71 15.74 -8.37 -19.42
CA PRO A 71 14.94 -8.09 -20.59
C PRO A 71 14.42 -9.42 -21.13
N ILE A 72 13.10 -9.60 -21.14
CA ILE A 72 12.27 -10.19 -22.21
C ILE A 72 10.80 -10.13 -21.84
#